data_AF-A0A662JXB8-F1
#
_entry.id   AF-A0A662JXB8-F1
#
_cell.length_a   1.000
_cell.length_b   1.000
_cell.length_c   1.000
_cell.angle_alpha   90.00
_cell.angle_beta   90.00
_cell.angle_gamma   90.00
#
_symmetry.space_group_name_H-M   'P 1'
#
loop_
_entity.id
_entity.type
_entity.pdbx_description
1 polymer ?
#
loop_
_entity_poly.entity_id
_entity_poly.type
_entity_poly.pdbx_seq_one_letter_code
_entity_poly.pdbx_strand_id
1 'polypeptide(L)'
;PGVYKIDAYYDSNLVGSKKLDVTKDGSDYILTMKGPFFPLLVEIFALVGAIVIVSLFLLRKISMSFLFRILAFISIIVALVLPWWSLHGSSTTHIIERWCSAYLIPSNIVTMTKFGDSPVGELSNIPPEFNIFLSAIIATTILGGFLGIISVLIKRRRKIMMSILFIGLFILIASAGLYVFAMNELCKVGLGSLQGFSTLNIENPFTGECVNIEASWGLSTGFHMLCFAISLMILPTILDFLKVRLFKNKA
;
A
#
# COMPACT_ATOMS: atom_id res chain seq x y z
N PRO A 1 -11.63 -9.82 36.96
CA PRO A 1 -12.04 -8.87 35.91
C PRO A 1 -11.67 -7.45 36.36
N GLY A 2 -11.17 -6.60 35.46
CA GLY A 2 -10.70 -5.27 35.82
C GLY A 2 -10.02 -4.56 34.66
N VAL A 3 -9.80 -3.25 34.83
CA VAL A 3 -9.17 -2.39 33.83
C VAL A 3 -7.68 -2.28 34.12
N TYR A 4 -6.86 -2.64 33.15
CA TYR A 4 -5.40 -2.58 33.22
C TYR A 4 -4.84 -1.60 32.20
N LYS A 5 -3.66 -1.05 32.47
CA LYS A 5 -2.85 -0.31 31.51
C LYS A 5 -1.56 -1.09 31.28
N ILE A 6 -1.25 -1.39 30.02
CA ILE A 6 -0.01 -2.05 29.63
C ILE A 6 0.83 -1.07 28.84
N ASP A 7 2.05 -0.83 29.33
CA ASP A 7 3.03 0.05 28.72
C ASP A 7 4.19 -0.80 28.19
N ALA A 8 4.52 -0.64 26.91
CA ALA A 8 5.61 -1.33 26.23
C ALA A 8 6.81 -0.39 26.07
N TYR A 9 7.98 -0.83 26.54
CA TYR A 9 9.22 -0.05 26.50
C TYR A 9 10.25 -0.72 25.60
N TYR A 10 11.02 0.08 24.87
CA TYR A 10 12.19 -0.33 24.11
C TYR A 10 13.33 0.66 24.38
N ASP A 11 14.48 0.17 24.83
CA ASP A 11 15.62 1.01 25.26
C ASP A 11 15.19 2.13 26.23
N SER A 12 14.33 1.80 27.20
CA SER A 12 13.73 2.72 28.20
C SER A 12 12.76 3.78 27.65
N ASN A 13 12.48 3.80 26.35
CA ASN A 13 11.48 4.69 25.75
C ASN A 13 10.13 3.99 25.63
N LEU A 14 9.04 4.70 25.96
CA LEU A 14 7.68 4.20 25.77
C LEU A 14 7.38 4.11 24.27
N VAL A 15 7.20 2.89 23.77
CA VAL A 15 6.94 2.63 22.34
C VAL A 15 5.51 2.24 22.04
N GLY A 16 4.69 1.98 23.07
CA GLY A 16 3.26 1.74 22.93
C GLY A 16 2.57 1.63 24.29
N SER A 17 1.32 2.06 24.37
CA SER A 17 0.48 1.94 25.57
C SER A 17 -0.92 1.48 25.17
N LYS A 18 -1.52 0.61 25.97
CA LYS A 18 -2.88 0.10 25.75
C LYS A 18 -3.63 -0.07 27.06
N LYS A 19 -4.87 0.43 27.09
CA LYS A 19 -5.82 0.19 28.17
C LYS A 19 -6.63 -1.06 27.81
N LEU A 20 -6.77 -2.00 28.75
CA LEU A 20 -7.38 -3.30 28.50
C LEU A 20 -8.39 -3.60 29.59
N ASP A 21 -9.64 -3.82 29.20
CA ASP A 21 -10.70 -4.27 30.11
C ASP A 21 -10.77 -5.80 30.08
N VAL A 22 -10.18 -6.43 31.10
CA VAL A 22 -10.09 -7.88 31.19
C VAL A 22 -11.39 -8.41 31.77
N THR A 23 -12.28 -8.83 30.89
CA THR A 23 -13.56 -9.47 31.26
C THR A 23 -13.55 -11.00 31.09
N LYS A 24 -12.69 -11.52 30.19
CA LYS A 24 -12.50 -12.94 29.88
C LYS A 24 -11.07 -13.23 29.43
N ASP A 25 -10.68 -14.50 29.44
CA ASP A 25 -9.42 -14.95 28.84
C ASP A 25 -9.41 -14.67 27.33
N GLY A 26 -8.33 -14.07 26.84
CA GLY A 26 -8.16 -13.69 25.45
C GLY A 26 -6.73 -13.28 25.15
N SER A 27 -6.34 -13.34 23.87
CA SER A 27 -5.07 -12.81 23.40
C SER A 27 -5.33 -11.49 22.67
N ASP A 28 -4.57 -10.46 23.01
CA ASP A 28 -4.68 -9.15 22.38
C ASP A 28 -3.28 -8.59 22.06
N TYR A 29 -3.17 -7.77 21.01
CA TYR A 29 -1.91 -7.23 20.54
C TYR A 29 -1.68 -5.81 21.07
N ILE A 30 -0.42 -5.47 21.34
CA ILE A 30 0.02 -4.12 21.61
C ILE A 30 0.82 -3.64 20.40
N LEU A 31 0.31 -2.60 19.77
CA LEU A 31 0.96 -1.95 18.65
C LEU A 31 2.06 -1.02 19.16
N THR A 32 3.19 -1.00 18.46
CA THR A 32 4.35 -0.16 18.83
C THR A 32 4.71 0.80 17.71
N MET A 33 5.33 1.92 18.07
CA MET A 33 5.85 2.93 17.13
C MET A 33 7.08 2.44 16.34
N LYS A 34 7.60 1.23 16.64
CA LYS A 34 8.72 0.66 15.91
C LYS A 34 8.22 0.17 14.54
N GLY A 35 8.80 0.74 13.47
CA GLY A 35 8.45 0.38 12.11
C GLY A 35 8.61 -1.12 11.83
N PRO A 36 7.76 -1.71 10.98
CA PRO A 36 7.82 -3.13 10.67
C PRO A 36 9.09 -3.45 9.86
N PHE A 37 9.79 -4.53 10.26
CA PHE A 37 11.03 -4.95 9.61
C PHE A 37 10.80 -5.53 8.19
N PHE A 38 9.65 -6.17 7.97
CA PHE A 38 9.36 -6.86 6.71
C PHE A 38 9.22 -5.89 5.50
N PRO A 39 8.43 -4.80 5.56
CA PRO A 39 8.39 -3.83 4.45
C PRO A 39 9.76 -3.22 4.14
N LEU A 40 10.56 -2.93 5.17
CA LEU A 40 11.92 -2.40 5.01
C LEU A 40 12.82 -3.37 4.23
N LEU A 41 12.75 -4.67 4.52
CA LEU A 41 13.48 -5.68 3.72
C LEU A 41 13.02 -5.67 2.26
N VAL A 42 11.72 -5.61 2.00
CA VAL A 42 11.17 -5.60 0.65
C VAL A 42 11.67 -4.38 -0.13
N GLU A 43 11.71 -3.21 0.50
CA GLU A 43 12.25 -1.98 -0.11
C GLU A 43 13.74 -2.11 -0.45
N ILE A 44 14.56 -2.67 0.45
CA ILE A 44 15.99 -2.89 0.20
C ILE A 44 16.20 -3.85 -0.96
N PHE A 45 15.50 -4.99 -0.98
CA PHE A 45 15.62 -5.96 -2.07
C PHE A 45 15.12 -5.39 -3.39
N ALA A 46 14.06 -4.60 -3.37
CA ALA A 46 13.55 -3.90 -4.56
C ALA A 46 14.57 -2.90 -5.10
N LEU A 47 15.22 -2.12 -4.23
CA LEU A 47 16.26 -1.17 -4.62
C LEU A 47 17.46 -1.88 -5.24
N VAL A 48 17.96 -2.95 -4.60
CA VAL A 48 19.06 -3.76 -5.15
C VAL A 48 18.66 -4.36 -6.50
N GLY A 49 17.45 -4.92 -6.60
CA GLY A 49 16.92 -5.46 -7.86
C GLY A 49 16.83 -4.41 -8.97
N ALA A 50 16.40 -3.19 -8.64
CA ALA A 50 16.35 -2.06 -9.57
C ALA A 50 17.76 -1.66 -10.05
N ILE A 51 18.75 -1.60 -9.15
CA ILE A 51 20.14 -1.30 -9.52
C ILE A 51 20.71 -2.39 -10.45
N VAL A 52 20.47 -3.67 -10.15
CA VAL A 52 20.93 -4.78 -10.98
C VAL A 52 20.31 -4.72 -12.38
N ILE A 53 18.99 -4.52 -12.49
CA ILE A 53 18.33 -4.50 -13.80
C ILE A 53 18.75 -3.29 -14.64
N VAL A 54 18.93 -2.11 -14.02
CA VAL A 54 19.46 -0.92 -14.69
C VAL A 54 20.89 -1.16 -15.16
N SER A 55 21.74 -1.78 -14.32
CA SER A 55 23.11 -2.13 -14.69
C SER A 55 23.16 -3.08 -15.88
N LEU A 56 22.31 -4.13 -15.90
CA LEU A 56 22.18 -5.04 -17.03
C LEU A 56 21.72 -4.33 -18.32
N PHE A 57 20.86 -3.33 -18.20
CA PHE A 57 20.46 -2.49 -19.33
C PHE A 57 21.61 -1.63 -19.86
N LEU A 58 22.37 -0.98 -18.98
CA LEU A 58 23.54 -0.17 -19.35
C LEU A 58 24.63 -1.03 -20.02
N LEU A 59 24.80 -2.27 -19.56
CA LEU A 59 25.66 -3.29 -20.20
C LEU A 59 25.08 -3.87 -21.50
N ARG A 60 23.92 -3.36 -21.97
CA ARG A 60 23.19 -3.80 -23.17
C ARG A 60 22.84 -5.29 -23.18
N LYS A 61 22.73 -5.92 -22.00
CA LYS A 61 22.36 -7.34 -21.86
C LYS A 61 20.86 -7.57 -22.00
N ILE A 62 20.04 -6.54 -21.80
CA ILE A 62 18.58 -6.59 -21.87
C ILE A 62 18.00 -5.48 -22.76
N SER A 63 16.79 -5.70 -23.28
CA SER A 63 16.08 -4.68 -24.06
C SER A 63 15.39 -3.66 -23.16
N MET A 64 15.08 -2.48 -23.71
CA MET A 64 14.31 -1.45 -23.03
C MET A 64 12.95 -2.00 -22.55
N SER A 65 12.24 -2.75 -23.40
CA SER A 65 10.96 -3.38 -23.03
C SER A 65 11.10 -4.32 -21.83
N PHE A 66 12.18 -5.11 -21.75
CA PHE A 66 12.44 -5.98 -20.60
C PHE A 66 12.71 -5.17 -19.32
N LEU A 67 13.53 -4.12 -19.41
CA LEU A 67 13.83 -3.22 -18.28
C LEU A 67 12.54 -2.64 -17.67
N PHE A 68 11.70 -1.99 -18.49
CA PHE A 68 10.49 -1.32 -18.01
C PHE A 68 9.51 -2.29 -17.35
N ARG A 69 9.38 -3.52 -17.86
CA ARG A 69 8.44 -4.50 -17.31
C ARG A 69 8.94 -5.18 -16.03
N ILE A 70 10.25 -5.40 -15.90
CA ILE A 70 10.85 -5.85 -14.64
C ILE A 70 10.73 -4.73 -13.59
N LEU A 71 11.05 -3.48 -13.94
CA LEU A 71 10.89 -2.34 -13.02
C LEU A 71 9.44 -2.17 -12.59
N ALA A 72 8.48 -2.29 -13.52
CA ALA A 72 7.07 -2.25 -13.18
C ALA A 72 6.69 -3.37 -12.18
N PHE A 73 7.19 -4.59 -12.39
CA PHE A 73 6.93 -5.68 -11.46
C PHE A 73 7.55 -5.44 -10.07
N ILE A 74 8.79 -4.95 -10.00
CA ILE A 74 9.43 -4.55 -8.74
C ILE A 74 8.56 -3.48 -8.04
N SER A 75 8.11 -2.46 -8.76
CA SER A 75 7.21 -1.43 -8.25
C SER A 75 5.89 -2.00 -7.73
N ILE A 76 5.32 -3.02 -8.38
CA ILE A 76 4.12 -3.71 -7.91
C ILE A 76 4.39 -4.41 -6.58
N ILE A 77 5.51 -5.13 -6.44
CA ILE A 77 5.85 -5.80 -5.17
C ILE A 77 6.01 -4.79 -4.03
N VAL A 78 6.70 -3.67 -4.29
CA VAL A 78 6.83 -2.57 -3.31
C VAL A 78 5.47 -1.94 -2.99
N ALA A 79 4.62 -1.73 -4.00
CA ALA A 79 3.29 -1.19 -3.80
C ALA A 79 2.47 -2.02 -2.80
N LEU A 80 2.55 -3.36 -2.85
CA LEU A 80 1.78 -4.26 -1.98
C LEU A 80 2.13 -4.14 -0.48
N VAL A 81 3.35 -3.73 -0.14
CA VAL A 81 3.78 -3.57 1.27
C VAL A 81 3.67 -2.14 1.78
N LEU A 82 3.50 -1.17 0.88
CA LEU A 82 3.27 0.23 1.22
C LEU A 82 1.78 0.47 1.56
N PRO A 83 1.47 1.54 2.31
CA PRO A 83 0.08 1.89 2.58
C PRO A 83 -0.61 2.28 1.27
N TRP A 84 -1.79 1.70 1.00
CA TRP A 84 -2.60 2.06 -0.17
C TRP A 84 -3.56 3.20 0.12
N TRP A 85 -3.91 3.38 1.39
CA TRP A 85 -4.69 4.50 1.88
C TRP A 85 -4.14 4.93 3.24
N SER A 86 -4.18 6.23 3.51
CA SER A 86 -3.71 6.80 4.76
C SER A 86 -4.57 7.98 5.19
N LEU A 87 -4.70 8.13 6.51
CA LEU A 87 -5.23 9.30 7.17
C LEU A 87 -4.17 9.83 8.12
N HIS A 88 -3.93 11.12 8.03
CA HIS A 88 -3.08 11.85 8.95
C HIS A 88 -3.85 13.03 9.51
N GLY A 89 -3.88 13.16 10.83
CA GLY A 89 -4.41 14.35 11.44
C GLY A 89 -3.62 14.76 12.66
N SER A 90 -3.65 16.05 12.94
CA SER A 90 -2.88 16.67 14.00
C SER A 90 -3.68 17.80 14.63
N SER A 91 -3.35 18.12 15.88
CA SER A 91 -3.87 19.29 16.58
C SER A 91 -2.72 20.04 17.22
N THR A 92 -2.53 21.29 16.83
CA THR A 92 -1.54 22.20 17.43
C THR A 92 -1.92 22.60 18.86
N THR A 93 -3.20 22.49 19.22
CA THR A 93 -3.72 22.94 20.51
C THR A 93 -3.47 21.93 21.64
N HIS A 94 -3.42 20.62 21.32
CA HIS A 94 -3.31 19.55 22.32
C HIS A 94 -2.14 18.58 22.12
N ILE A 95 -1.19 18.87 21.21
CA ILE A 95 -0.06 17.98 20.85
C ILE A 95 -0.55 16.54 20.63
N ILE A 96 -1.54 16.40 19.75
CA ILE A 96 -2.11 15.12 19.35
C ILE A 96 -1.80 14.89 17.88
N GLU A 97 -1.29 13.70 17.58
CA GLU A 97 -1.06 13.26 16.21
C GLU A 97 -1.69 11.89 16.02
N ARG A 98 -2.47 11.72 14.94
CA ARG A 98 -3.08 10.45 14.56
C ARG A 98 -2.64 10.06 13.15
N TRP A 99 -2.24 8.82 13.01
CA TRP A 99 -1.97 8.17 11.74
C TRP A 99 -2.79 6.91 11.63
N CYS A 100 -3.53 6.78 10.54
CA CYS A 100 -4.19 5.54 10.18
C CYS A 100 -3.72 5.14 8.78
N SER A 101 -3.39 3.87 8.58
CA SER A 101 -2.87 3.38 7.29
C SER A 101 -3.41 2.01 6.99
N ALA A 102 -3.96 1.86 5.79
CA ALA A 102 -4.48 0.60 5.28
C ALA A 102 -3.42 -0.05 4.38
N TYR A 103 -3.00 -1.26 4.76
CA TYR A 103 -2.01 -2.05 4.05
C TYR A 103 -2.67 -3.23 3.36
N LEU A 104 -2.08 -3.66 2.23
CA LEU A 104 -2.43 -4.95 1.65
C LEU A 104 -1.63 -6.09 2.28
N ILE A 105 -0.33 -5.88 2.52
CA ILE A 105 0.52 -6.88 3.17
C ILE A 105 1.20 -6.26 4.39
N PRO A 106 0.86 -6.72 5.62
CA PRO A 106 -0.27 -7.60 5.96
C PRO A 106 -1.63 -6.89 5.75
N SER A 107 -2.71 -7.65 5.54
CA SER A 107 -4.07 -7.17 5.27
C SER A 107 -4.71 -6.48 6.48
N ASN A 108 -4.18 -5.35 6.92
CA ASN A 108 -4.51 -4.71 8.20
C ASN A 108 -4.70 -3.19 8.03
N ILE A 109 -5.54 -2.60 8.89
CA ILE A 109 -5.64 -1.16 9.09
C ILE A 109 -4.99 -0.87 10.44
N VAL A 110 -3.89 -0.13 10.39
CA VAL A 110 -3.11 0.24 11.57
C VAL A 110 -3.44 1.67 11.93
N THR A 111 -3.89 1.89 13.16
CA THR A 111 -4.18 3.23 13.69
C THR A 111 -3.27 3.50 14.89
N MET A 112 -2.57 4.62 14.87
CA MET A 112 -1.72 5.11 15.95
C MET A 112 -2.18 6.51 16.30
N THR A 113 -2.39 6.76 17.59
CA THR A 113 -2.67 8.10 18.12
C THR A 113 -1.66 8.40 19.21
N LYS A 114 -0.92 9.49 19.06
CA LYS A 114 0.03 9.98 20.04
C LYS A 114 -0.61 11.14 20.79
N PHE A 115 -0.73 11.00 22.12
CA PHE A 115 -1.18 12.06 23.02
C PHE A 115 0.03 12.55 23.83
N GLY A 116 0.65 13.67 23.43
CA GLY A 116 1.92 14.11 24.02
C GLY A 116 3.01 13.03 23.88
N ASP A 117 3.59 12.56 24.98
CA ASP A 117 4.61 11.49 24.97
C ASP A 117 4.04 10.06 25.06
N SER A 118 2.72 9.90 25.08
CA SER A 118 2.06 8.59 25.20
C SER A 118 1.51 8.10 23.86
N PRO A 119 2.21 7.19 23.15
CA PRO A 119 1.67 6.56 21.95
C PRO A 119 0.64 5.48 22.32
N VAL A 120 -0.54 5.57 21.71
CA VAL A 120 -1.62 4.57 21.80
C VAL A 120 -1.84 3.98 20.42
N GLY A 121 -1.64 2.68 20.29
CA GLY A 121 -1.87 1.96 19.05
C GLY A 121 -3.13 1.11 19.10
N GLU A 122 -4.01 1.31 18.12
CA GLU A 122 -5.22 0.53 17.92
C GLU A 122 -5.11 -0.25 16.61
N LEU A 123 -5.18 -1.56 16.70
CA LEU A 123 -5.40 -2.40 15.52
C LEU A 123 -6.91 -2.49 15.34
N SER A 124 -7.43 -1.94 14.24
CA SER A 124 -8.83 -2.14 13.92
C SER A 124 -8.99 -3.57 13.40
N ASN A 125 -9.76 -4.38 14.12
CA ASN A 125 -10.19 -5.69 13.60
C ASN A 125 -11.09 -5.44 12.41
N ILE A 126 -10.53 -5.62 11.22
CA ILE A 126 -11.27 -5.55 9.98
C ILE A 126 -12.24 -6.74 9.93
N PRO A 127 -13.49 -6.54 9.48
CA PRO A 127 -14.40 -7.65 9.19
C PRO A 127 -13.72 -8.73 8.33
N PRO A 128 -13.90 -10.04 8.63
CA PRO A 128 -13.28 -11.13 7.90
C PRO A 128 -13.53 -11.09 6.39
N GLU A 129 -14.68 -10.58 5.97
CA GLU A 129 -15.08 -10.43 4.58
C GLU A 129 -14.13 -9.49 3.81
N PHE A 130 -13.67 -8.43 4.47
CA PHE A 130 -12.72 -7.49 3.87
C PHE A 130 -11.32 -8.13 3.74
N ASN A 131 -10.93 -9.05 4.61
CA ASN A 131 -9.66 -9.79 4.47
C ASN A 131 -9.66 -10.68 3.23
N ILE A 132 -10.79 -11.33 2.92
CA ILE A 132 -10.96 -12.11 1.68
C ILE A 132 -10.83 -11.19 0.47
N PHE A 133 -11.47 -10.02 0.54
CA PHE A 133 -11.42 -9.03 -0.52
C PHE A 133 -9.99 -8.49 -0.76
N LEU A 134 -9.27 -8.09 0.29
CA LEU A 134 -7.87 -7.66 0.18
C LEU A 134 -6.98 -8.77 -0.38
N SER A 135 -7.20 -10.02 0.03
CA SER A 135 -6.47 -11.18 -0.49
C SER A 135 -6.69 -11.36 -1.99
N ALA A 136 -7.91 -11.15 -2.48
CA ALA A 136 -8.22 -11.19 -3.91
C ALA A 136 -7.51 -10.05 -4.68
N ILE A 137 -7.43 -8.84 -4.11
CA ILE A 137 -6.68 -7.72 -4.69
C ILE A 137 -5.20 -8.07 -4.80
N ILE A 138 -4.61 -8.63 -3.75
CA ILE A 138 -3.19 -9.04 -3.75
C ILE A 138 -2.95 -10.09 -4.84
N ALA A 139 -3.76 -11.15 -4.86
CA ALA A 139 -3.62 -12.23 -5.83
C ALA A 139 -3.76 -11.73 -7.28
N THR A 140 -4.78 -10.91 -7.56
CA THR A 140 -5.00 -10.33 -8.89
C THR A 140 -3.88 -9.36 -9.29
N THR A 141 -3.39 -8.54 -8.35
CA THR A 141 -2.28 -7.61 -8.60
C THR A 141 -0.99 -8.35 -8.96
N ILE A 142 -0.64 -9.40 -8.19
CA ILE A 142 0.52 -10.25 -8.49
C ILE A 142 0.35 -10.95 -9.84
N LEU A 143 -0.83 -11.51 -10.11
CA LEU A 143 -1.13 -12.18 -11.37
C LEU A 143 -0.98 -11.22 -12.58
N GLY A 144 -1.53 -10.01 -12.48
CA GLY A 144 -1.39 -8.98 -13.51
C GLY A 144 0.07 -8.59 -13.76
N GLY A 145 0.84 -8.42 -12.68
CA GLY A 145 2.29 -8.17 -12.74
C GLY A 145 3.06 -9.30 -13.43
N PHE A 146 2.75 -10.55 -13.07
CA PHE A 146 3.39 -11.74 -13.62
C PHE A 146 3.11 -11.92 -15.11
N LEU A 147 1.87 -11.70 -15.56
CA LEU A 147 1.50 -11.70 -16.98
C LEU A 147 2.26 -10.60 -17.77
N GLY A 148 2.50 -9.44 -17.14
CA GLY A 148 3.33 -8.38 -17.70
C GLY A 148 4.78 -8.81 -17.97
N ILE A 149 5.37 -9.62 -17.08
CA ILE A 149 6.71 -10.22 -17.30
C ILE A 149 6.66 -11.32 -18.36
N ILE A 150 5.75 -12.29 -18.23
CA ILE A 150 5.63 -13.43 -19.16
C ILE A 150 5.53 -12.94 -20.60
N SER A 151 4.77 -11.87 -20.83
CA SER A 151 4.60 -11.35 -22.18
C SER A 151 5.93 -10.92 -22.82
N VAL A 152 6.96 -10.49 -22.08
CA VAL A 152 8.29 -10.19 -22.68
C VAL A 152 9.06 -11.45 -23.06
N LEU A 153 8.86 -12.55 -22.34
CA LEU A 153 9.55 -13.82 -22.60
C LEU A 153 9.07 -14.46 -23.92
N ILE A 154 7.85 -14.16 -24.35
CA ILE A 154 7.23 -14.70 -25.57
C ILE A 154 7.67 -13.88 -26.79
N LYS A 155 8.90 -14.11 -27.28
CA LYS A 155 9.47 -13.37 -28.43
C LYS A 155 8.88 -13.74 -29.79
N ARG A 156 8.39 -14.98 -29.96
CA ARG A 156 8.11 -15.56 -31.30
C ARG A 156 6.70 -15.25 -31.86
N ARG A 157 5.73 -14.88 -31.01
CA ARG A 157 4.34 -14.65 -31.43
C ARG A 157 3.81 -13.31 -30.90
N ARG A 158 4.04 -12.24 -31.68
CA ARG A 158 3.66 -10.86 -31.32
C ARG A 158 2.20 -10.69 -30.89
N LYS A 159 1.25 -11.36 -31.56
CA LYS A 159 -0.17 -11.31 -31.20
C LYS A 159 -0.42 -11.85 -29.78
N ILE A 160 0.15 -13.02 -29.46
CA ILE A 160 0.00 -13.66 -28.14
C ILE A 160 0.65 -12.81 -27.05
N MET A 161 1.86 -12.28 -27.29
CA MET A 161 2.52 -11.36 -26.37
C MET A 161 1.63 -10.16 -26.02
N MET A 162 1.04 -9.52 -27.02
CA MET A 162 0.18 -8.35 -26.81
C MET A 162 -1.10 -8.74 -26.06
N SER A 163 -1.75 -9.84 -26.42
CA SER A 163 -2.95 -10.32 -25.72
C SER A 163 -2.67 -10.57 -24.23
N ILE A 164 -1.58 -11.25 -23.89
CA ILE A 164 -1.20 -11.52 -22.49
C ILE A 164 -0.94 -10.22 -21.72
N LEU A 165 -0.24 -9.26 -22.35
CA LEU A 165 0.00 -7.96 -21.74
C LEU A 165 -1.30 -7.20 -21.47
N PHE A 166 -2.22 -7.16 -22.45
CA PHE A 166 -3.51 -6.47 -22.28
C PHE A 166 -4.36 -7.12 -21.19
N ILE A 167 -4.36 -8.45 -21.09
CA ILE A 167 -5.04 -9.16 -20.00
C ILE A 167 -4.40 -8.78 -18.65
N GLY A 168 -3.06 -8.78 -18.55
CA GLY A 168 -2.36 -8.36 -17.34
C GLY A 168 -2.68 -6.92 -16.92
N LEU A 169 -2.66 -5.98 -17.87
CA LEU A 169 -3.02 -4.58 -17.63
C LEU A 169 -4.48 -4.42 -17.21
N PHE A 170 -5.40 -5.13 -17.86
CA PHE A 170 -6.82 -5.11 -17.49
C PHE A 170 -7.01 -5.60 -16.05
N ILE A 171 -6.34 -6.68 -15.65
CA ILE A 171 -6.37 -7.20 -14.28
C ILE A 171 -5.84 -6.16 -13.29
N LEU A 172 -4.71 -5.50 -13.58
CA LEU A 172 -4.14 -4.47 -12.69
C LEU A 172 -5.07 -3.27 -12.52
N ILE A 173 -5.66 -2.78 -13.62
CA ILE A 173 -6.62 -1.66 -13.59
C ILE A 173 -7.89 -2.06 -12.83
N ALA A 174 -8.39 -3.28 -13.06
CA ALA A 174 -9.54 -3.80 -12.33
C ALA A 174 -9.25 -3.92 -10.83
N SER A 175 -8.05 -4.40 -10.45
CA SER A 175 -7.63 -4.51 -9.05
C SER A 175 -7.56 -3.14 -8.36
N ALA A 176 -6.96 -2.14 -9.03
CA ALA A 176 -6.94 -0.76 -8.55
C ALA A 176 -8.35 -0.17 -8.41
N GLY A 177 -9.22 -0.39 -9.40
CA GLY A 177 -10.62 0.07 -9.38
C GLY A 177 -11.44 -0.58 -8.28
N LEU A 178 -11.29 -1.89 -8.08
CA LEU A 178 -11.92 -2.62 -6.98
C LEU A 178 -11.47 -2.07 -5.62
N TYR A 179 -10.17 -1.85 -5.43
CA TYR A 179 -9.66 -1.26 -4.19
C TYR A 179 -10.30 0.10 -3.90
N VAL A 180 -10.31 1.01 -4.88
CA VAL A 180 -10.91 2.34 -4.77
C VAL A 180 -12.39 2.24 -4.41
N PHE A 181 -13.12 1.34 -5.07
CA PHE A 181 -14.54 1.12 -4.80
C PHE A 181 -14.78 0.65 -3.36
N ALA A 182 -14.11 -0.42 -2.93
CA ALA A 182 -14.32 -0.99 -1.61
C ALA A 182 -13.86 -0.06 -0.49
N MET A 183 -12.72 0.60 -0.66
CA MET A 183 -12.23 1.56 0.33
C MET A 183 -13.15 2.78 0.41
N ASN A 184 -13.77 3.19 -0.69
CA ASN A 184 -14.77 4.25 -0.68
C ASN A 184 -16.02 3.85 0.11
N GLU A 185 -16.53 2.62 -0.06
CA GLU A 185 -17.65 2.12 0.74
C GLU A 185 -17.29 2.03 2.24
N LEU A 186 -16.06 1.61 2.56
CA LEU A 186 -15.58 1.59 3.94
C LEU A 186 -15.48 3.01 4.52
N CYS A 187 -14.91 3.95 3.78
CA CYS A 187 -14.76 5.33 4.23
C CYS A 187 -16.09 6.09 4.31
N LYS A 188 -17.11 5.76 3.51
CA LYS A 188 -18.43 6.41 3.59
C LYS A 188 -19.06 6.32 4.98
N VAL A 189 -18.88 5.18 5.66
CA VAL A 189 -19.48 4.93 6.98
C VAL A 189 -18.78 5.75 8.08
N GLY A 190 -17.46 5.95 7.99
CA GLY A 190 -16.68 6.62 9.04
C GLY A 190 -16.28 8.08 8.73
N LEU A 191 -15.95 8.37 7.48
CA LEU A 191 -15.34 9.64 7.04
C LEU A 191 -16.17 10.37 5.98
N GLY A 192 -17.21 9.74 5.44
CA GLY A 192 -18.09 10.27 4.39
C GLY A 192 -17.54 10.14 2.96
N SER A 193 -16.21 10.13 2.76
CA SER A 193 -15.58 10.00 1.43
C SER A 193 -14.24 9.26 1.46
N LEU A 194 -13.81 8.71 0.32
CA LEU A 194 -12.49 8.07 0.17
C LEU A 194 -11.31 9.03 0.39
N GLN A 195 -11.46 10.28 -0.05
CA GLN A 195 -10.46 11.34 0.08
C GLN A 195 -11.12 12.59 0.61
N GLY A 196 -10.45 13.31 1.50
CA GLY A 196 -11.02 14.51 2.09
C GLY A 196 -10.14 15.15 3.15
N PHE A 197 -10.64 16.27 3.64
CA PHE A 197 -10.11 17.00 4.78
C PHE A 197 -11.29 17.37 5.68
N SER A 198 -11.19 17.09 6.97
CA SER A 198 -12.21 17.45 7.96
C SER A 198 -11.64 17.45 9.36
N THR A 199 -12.36 18.08 10.28
CA THR A 199 -12.10 17.96 11.71
C THR A 199 -12.68 16.65 12.24
N LEU A 200 -11.86 15.81 12.87
CA LEU A 200 -12.28 14.58 13.51
C LEU A 200 -12.23 14.76 15.02
N ASN A 201 -13.28 14.28 15.70
CA ASN A 201 -13.32 14.28 17.15
C ASN A 201 -12.78 12.94 17.66
N ILE A 202 -11.71 12.97 18.46
CA ILE A 202 -11.06 11.79 19.01
C ILE A 202 -11.16 11.84 20.52
N GLU A 203 -11.66 10.76 21.10
CA GLU A 203 -11.64 10.56 22.54
C GLU A 203 -10.24 10.10 22.99
N ASN A 204 -9.69 10.77 24.00
CA ASN A 204 -8.49 10.32 24.68
C ASN A 204 -8.84 9.15 25.62
N PRO A 205 -8.33 7.93 25.40
CA PRO A 205 -8.70 6.75 26.18
C PRO A 205 -8.24 6.81 27.65
N PHE A 206 -7.34 7.74 27.98
CA PHE A 206 -6.83 7.94 29.33
C PHE A 206 -7.64 8.98 30.12
N THR A 207 -8.07 10.08 29.48
CA THR A 207 -8.79 11.18 30.15
C THR A 207 -10.30 11.16 29.89
N GLY A 208 -10.76 10.48 28.84
CA GLY A 208 -12.15 10.53 28.37
C GLY A 208 -12.53 11.84 27.68
N GLU A 209 -11.56 12.74 27.46
CA GLU A 209 -11.80 14.02 26.80
C GLU A 209 -11.81 13.86 25.29
N CYS A 210 -12.81 14.46 24.65
CA CYS A 210 -12.95 14.53 23.21
C CYS A 210 -12.19 15.74 22.67
N VAL A 211 -11.21 15.50 21.79
CA VAL A 211 -10.39 16.54 21.19
C VAL A 211 -10.59 16.54 19.68
N ASN A 212 -10.80 17.74 19.13
CA ASN A 212 -10.87 17.93 17.68
C ASN A 212 -9.46 18.00 17.09
N ILE A 213 -9.23 17.18 16.07
CA ILE A 213 -8.03 17.19 15.25
C ILE A 213 -8.37 17.58 13.82
N GLU A 214 -7.49 18.30 13.14
CA GLU A 214 -7.61 18.50 11.70
C GLU A 214 -6.99 17.31 10.99
N ALA A 215 -7.77 16.62 10.15
CA ALA A 215 -7.35 15.41 9.49
C ALA A 215 -7.52 15.49 7.97
N SER A 216 -6.55 14.92 7.27
CA SER A 216 -6.59 14.67 5.83
C SER A 216 -6.47 13.17 5.58
N TRP A 217 -7.16 12.67 4.56
CA TRP A 217 -7.09 11.28 4.20
C TRP A 217 -7.24 11.05 2.71
N GLY A 218 -6.70 9.92 2.24
CA GLY A 218 -6.82 9.53 0.85
C GLY A 218 -5.93 8.38 0.45
N LEU A 219 -5.87 8.15 -0.86
CA LEU A 219 -4.99 7.15 -1.45
C LEU A 219 -3.53 7.52 -1.16
N SER A 220 -2.71 6.51 -0.87
CA SER A 220 -1.36 6.70 -0.35
C SER A 220 -0.30 6.10 -1.28
N THR A 221 0.95 6.05 -0.82
CA THR A 221 2.12 5.76 -1.66
C THR A 221 2.04 4.44 -2.39
N GLY A 222 1.50 3.39 -1.78
CA GLY A 222 1.34 2.07 -2.41
C GLY A 222 0.41 2.11 -3.62
N PHE A 223 -0.72 2.82 -3.52
CA PHE A 223 -1.65 2.96 -4.65
C PHE A 223 -1.02 3.76 -5.80
N HIS A 224 -0.35 4.87 -5.49
CA HIS A 224 0.34 5.67 -6.50
C HIS A 224 1.49 4.89 -7.17
N MET A 225 2.20 4.06 -6.41
CA MET A 225 3.25 3.18 -6.92
C MET A 225 2.70 2.12 -7.90
N LEU A 226 1.50 1.60 -7.66
CA LEU A 226 0.81 0.74 -8.61
C LEU A 226 0.46 1.49 -9.91
N CYS A 227 -0.08 2.71 -9.83
CA CYS A 227 -0.37 3.53 -11.02
C CYS A 227 0.91 3.82 -11.83
N PHE A 228 2.02 4.09 -11.14
CA PHE A 228 3.33 4.24 -11.76
C PHE A 228 3.78 2.95 -12.45
N ALA A 229 3.62 1.79 -11.80
CA ALA A 229 3.94 0.49 -12.40
C ALA A 229 3.11 0.19 -13.67
N ILE A 230 1.81 0.49 -13.65
CA ILE A 230 0.94 0.34 -14.83
C ILE A 230 1.45 1.22 -15.98
N SER A 231 1.84 2.46 -15.69
CA SER A 231 2.39 3.38 -16.67
C SER A 231 3.71 2.87 -17.26
N LEU A 232 4.61 2.33 -16.41
CA LEU A 232 5.85 1.70 -16.86
C LEU A 232 5.59 0.47 -17.76
N MET A 233 4.55 -0.32 -17.52
CA MET A 233 4.19 -1.44 -18.40
C MET A 233 3.67 -0.99 -19.77
N ILE A 234 2.94 0.11 -19.82
CA ILE A 234 2.33 0.63 -21.06
C ILE A 234 3.39 1.31 -21.95
N LEU A 235 4.30 2.07 -21.36
CA LEU A 235 5.29 2.89 -22.07
C LEU A 235 6.10 2.16 -23.16
N PRO A 236 6.74 1.00 -22.91
CA PRO A 236 7.49 0.29 -23.96
C PRO A 236 6.59 -0.18 -25.11
N THR A 237 5.32 -0.47 -24.82
CA THR A 237 4.34 -0.93 -25.82
C THR A 237 3.99 0.20 -26.80
N ILE A 238 3.84 1.43 -26.28
CA ILE A 238 3.62 2.63 -27.10
C ILE A 238 4.86 2.90 -27.96
N LEU A 239 6.06 2.84 -27.37
CA LEU A 239 7.32 3.06 -28.10
C LEU A 239 7.53 2.05 -29.23
N ASP A 240 7.24 0.77 -28.98
CA ASP A 240 7.34 -0.28 -30.00
C ASP A 240 6.29 -0.08 -31.12
N PHE A 241 5.10 0.42 -30.79
CA PHE A 241 4.07 0.74 -31.79
C PHE A 241 4.47 1.95 -32.67
N LEU A 242 5.00 3.02 -32.06
CA LEU A 242 5.45 4.22 -32.77
C LEU A 242 6.60 3.93 -33.74
N LYS A 243 7.59 3.13 -33.31
CA LYS A 243 8.70 2.70 -34.18
C LYS A 243 8.19 1.98 -35.43
N VAL A 244 7.25 1.05 -35.27
CA VAL A 244 6.69 0.29 -36.40
C VAL A 244 5.95 1.20 -37.39
N ARG A 245 5.20 2.20 -36.91
CA ARG A 245 4.49 3.15 -37.78
C ARG A 245 5.45 4.05 -38.57
N LEU A 246 6.53 4.53 -37.95
CA LEU A 246 7.54 5.37 -38.61
C LEU A 246 8.29 4.63 -39.73
N PHE A 247 8.62 3.34 -39.54
CA PHE A 247 9.25 2.54 -40.60
C PHE A 247 8.31 2.22 -41.75
N LYS A 248 7.00 2.06 -41.47
CA LYS A 248 6.00 1.78 -42.51
C LYS A 248 5.65 2.98 -43.38
N ASN A 249 5.91 4.21 -42.91
CA ASN A 249 5.73 5.44 -43.69
C ASN A 249 6.98 5.84 -44.50
N LYS A 250 8.11 5.15 -44.31
CA LYS A 250 9.37 5.39 -45.05
C LYS A 250 9.65 4.37 -46.16
N ALA A 251 8.83 3.32 -46.26
CA ALA A 251 8.88 2.30 -47.32
C ALA A 251 7.70 2.53 -48.27
#